data_AF-A0A3C1X4I1-F1
#
_entry.id   AF-A0A3C1X4I1-F1
#
_cell.length_a   1.000
_cell.length_b   1.000
_cell.length_c   1.000
_cell.angle_alpha   90.00
_cell.angle_beta   90.00
_cell.angle_gamma   90.00
#
_symmetry.space_group_name_H-M   'P 1'
#
loop_
_entity.id
_entity.type
_entity.pdbx_description
1 polymer ?
#
loop_
_entity_poly.entity_id
_entity_poly.type
_entity_poly.pdbx_seq_one_letter_code
_entity_poly.pdbx_strand_id
1 'polypeptide(L)'
;LRAQIRRASVEGLVWLNSQGAVELTRRGVMEAERLVHHHRLWELYLITHADVAASRVDREADAIEHVLEPELIARLEELLLQRQRGSAIPASPHEMAGAAVQQSVAAVQEERRK
;
A
#
# COMPACT_ATOMS: atom_id res chain seq x y z
N LEU A 1 -18.70 -5.65 1.89
CA LEU A 1 -17.60 -6.61 1.64
C LEU A 1 -17.83 -7.57 0.46
N ARG A 2 -18.81 -8.50 0.46
CA ARG A 2 -18.97 -9.50 -0.64
C ARG A 2 -19.07 -8.90 -2.05
N ALA A 3 -19.76 -7.77 -2.20
CA ALA A 3 -19.89 -7.07 -3.48
C ALA A 3 -18.55 -6.48 -3.97
N GLN A 4 -17.69 -5.99 -3.06
CA GLN A 4 -16.37 -5.46 -3.37
C GLN A 4 -15.42 -6.59 -3.77
N ILE A 5 -15.42 -7.71 -3.04
CA ILE A 5 -14.63 -8.91 -3.39
C ILE A 5 -15.02 -9.43 -4.77
N ARG A 6 -16.33 -9.53 -5.06
CA ARG A 6 -16.81 -9.94 -6.39
C ARG A 6 -16.34 -8.98 -7.48
N ARG A 7 -16.43 -7.67 -7.24
CA ARG A 7 -15.96 -6.65 -8.19
C ARG A 7 -14.46 -6.79 -8.45
N ALA A 8 -13.64 -6.83 -7.39
CA ALA A 8 -12.20 -7.01 -7.49
C ALA A 8 -11.83 -8.32 -8.20
N SER A 9 -12.64 -9.38 -8.03
CA SER A 9 -12.44 -10.64 -8.74
C SER A 9 -12.74 -10.51 -10.24
N VAL A 10 -13.84 -9.84 -10.61
CA VAL A 10 -14.19 -9.52 -12.00
C VAL A 10 -13.12 -8.65 -12.67
N GLU A 11 -12.51 -7.72 -11.94
CA GLU A 11 -11.42 -6.87 -12.42
C GLU A 11 -10.06 -7.60 -12.52
N GLY A 12 -9.99 -8.84 -12.04
CA GLY A 12 -8.80 -9.68 -12.03
C GLY A 12 -7.76 -9.30 -10.97
N LEU A 13 -8.18 -8.60 -9.91
CA LEU A 13 -7.32 -8.17 -8.81
C LEU A 13 -7.23 -9.23 -7.71
N VAL A 14 -8.29 -10.00 -7.49
CA VAL A 14 -8.31 -11.09 -6.49
C VAL A 14 -8.83 -12.39 -7.09
N TRP A 15 -8.46 -13.50 -6.47
CA TRP A 15 -8.98 -14.83 -6.77
C TRP A 15 -9.31 -15.58 -5.48
N LEU A 16 -10.17 -16.60 -5.58
CA LEU A 16 -10.47 -17.50 -4.47
C LEU A 16 -9.62 -18.76 -4.61
N ASN A 17 -8.86 -19.09 -3.56
CA ASN A 17 -8.08 -20.31 -3.53
C ASN A 17 -8.95 -21.54 -3.26
N SER A 18 -8.34 -22.73 -3.32
CA SER A 18 -9.04 -24.02 -3.11
C SER A 18 -9.65 -24.18 -1.71
N GLN A 19 -9.23 -23.37 -0.75
CA GLN A 19 -9.72 -23.34 0.62
C GLN A 19 -10.82 -22.26 0.83
N GLY A 20 -11.17 -21.52 -0.22
CA GLY A 20 -12.15 -20.43 -0.18
C GLY A 20 -11.60 -19.12 0.40
N ALA A 21 -10.29 -18.99 0.57
CA ALA A 21 -9.66 -17.73 0.98
C ALA A 21 -9.47 -16.79 -0.22
N VAL A 22 -9.55 -15.48 0.01
CA VAL A 22 -9.31 -14.46 -1.01
C VAL A 22 -7.82 -14.12 -1.04
N GLU A 23 -7.21 -14.21 -2.21
CA GLU A 23 -5.81 -13.86 -2.43
C GLU A 23 -5.68 -12.83 -3.56
N LEU A 24 -4.65 -11.99 -3.48
CA LEU A 24 -4.31 -11.05 -4.55
C LEU A 24 -3.74 -11.81 -5.75
N THR A 25 -4.12 -11.41 -6.95
CA THR A 25 -3.38 -11.79 -8.17
C THR A 25 -2.10 -10.96 -8.27
N ARG A 26 -1.22 -11.28 -9.21
CA ARG A 26 -0.05 -10.42 -9.50
C ARG A 26 -0.45 -8.98 -9.86
N ARG A 27 -1.56 -8.80 -10.61
CA ARG A 27 -2.13 -7.47 -10.89
C ARG A 27 -2.67 -6.82 -9.61
N GLY A 28 -3.35 -7.60 -8.76
CA GLY A 28 -3.83 -7.15 -7.45
C GLY A 28 -2.71 -6.65 -6.56
N VAL A 29 -1.56 -7.33 -6.52
CA VAL A 29 -0.38 -6.91 -5.75
C VAL A 29 0.13 -5.56 -6.26
N MET A 30 0.34 -5.40 -7.57
CA MET A 30 0.81 -4.12 -8.13
C MET A 30 -0.16 -2.97 -7.87
N GLU A 31 -1.48 -3.20 -7.99
CA GLU A 31 -2.46 -2.17 -7.68
C GLU A 31 -2.52 -1.86 -6.18
N ALA A 32 -2.44 -2.88 -5.31
CA ALA A 32 -2.39 -2.68 -3.87
C ALA A 32 -1.14 -1.89 -3.46
N GLU A 33 0.03 -2.23 -4.01
CA GLU A 33 1.28 -1.49 -3.79
C GLU A 33 1.15 -0.03 -4.22
N ARG A 34 0.56 0.24 -5.39
CA ARG A 34 0.31 1.60 -5.87
C ARG A 34 -0.62 2.37 -4.94
N LEU A 35 -1.73 1.77 -4.52
CA LEU A 35 -2.69 2.42 -3.61
C LEU A 35 -2.05 2.71 -2.26
N VAL A 36 -1.34 1.74 -1.67
CA VAL A 36 -0.63 1.92 -0.41
C VAL A 36 0.46 2.99 -0.56
N HIS A 37 1.21 3.01 -1.66
CA HIS A 37 2.22 4.04 -1.93
C HIS A 37 1.61 5.45 -1.88
N HIS A 38 0.50 5.66 -2.60
CA HIS A 38 -0.18 6.95 -2.64
C HIS A 38 -0.69 7.35 -1.26
N HIS A 39 -1.33 6.42 -0.55
CA HIS A 39 -1.84 6.65 0.79
C HIS A 39 -0.72 7.07 1.76
N ARG A 40 0.41 6.36 1.75
CA ARG A 40 1.56 6.65 2.62
C ARG A 40 2.24 7.98 2.30
N LEU A 41 2.27 8.40 1.03
CA LEU A 41 2.73 9.74 0.67
C LEU A 41 1.84 10.83 1.28
N TRP A 42 0.53 10.60 1.33
CA TRP A 42 -0.40 11.56 1.93
C TRP A 42 -0.28 11.64 3.44
N GLU A 43 -0.21 10.50 4.12
CA GLU A 43 -0.01 10.53 5.56
C GLU A 43 1.29 11.26 5.92
N LEU A 44 2.37 10.97 5.19
CA LEU A 44 3.65 11.64 5.39
C LEU A 44 3.53 13.14 5.15
N TYR A 45 2.88 13.56 4.07
CA TYR A 45 2.63 14.98 3.78
C TYR A 45 1.82 15.65 4.90
N LEU A 46 0.69 15.05 5.30
CA LEU A 46 -0.20 15.62 6.31
C LEU A 46 0.47 15.74 7.68
N ILE A 47 1.26 14.75 8.07
CA ILE A 47 2.04 14.79 9.32
C ILE A 47 3.11 15.88 9.24
N THR A 48 3.87 15.94 8.15
CA THR A 48 5.09 16.77 8.09
C THR A 48 4.82 18.23 7.68
N HIS A 49 3.72 18.50 6.97
CA HIS A 49 3.43 19.82 6.39
C HIS A 49 2.07 20.40 6.77
N ALA A 50 1.13 19.61 7.31
CA ALA A 50 -0.20 20.08 7.70
C ALA A 50 -0.52 19.89 9.20
N ASP A 51 0.48 19.50 10.01
CA ASP A 51 0.38 19.30 11.46
C ASP A 51 -0.76 18.34 11.89
N VAL A 52 -1.04 17.34 11.04
CA VAL A 52 -2.01 16.29 11.34
C VAL A 52 -1.36 15.24 12.23
N ALA A 53 -1.94 15.00 13.40
CA ALA A 53 -1.44 13.96 14.30
C ALA A 53 -1.56 12.56 13.68
N ALA A 54 -0.52 11.73 13.86
CA ALA A 54 -0.49 10.36 13.34
C ALA A 54 -1.70 9.52 13.78
N SER A 55 -2.29 9.76 14.96
CA SER A 55 -3.47 9.01 15.43
C SER A 55 -4.76 9.26 14.63
N ARG A 56 -4.82 10.31 13.80
CA ARG A 56 -5.98 10.68 12.97
C ARG A 56 -5.68 10.73 11.47
N VAL A 57 -4.42 10.57 11.08
CA VAL A 57 -3.96 10.82 9.70
C VAL A 57 -4.59 9.88 8.67
N ASP A 58 -4.76 8.60 9.00
CA ASP A 58 -5.40 7.57 8.14
C ASP A 58 -6.79 8.02 7.65
N ARG A 59 -7.65 8.48 8.57
CA ARG A 59 -8.99 8.97 8.23
C ARG A 59 -8.99 10.23 7.37
N GLU A 60 -7.97 11.07 7.48
CA GLU A 60 -7.86 12.29 6.68
C GLU A 60 -7.27 12.01 5.31
N ALA A 61 -6.33 11.07 5.21
CA ALA A 61 -5.83 10.57 3.94
C ALA A 61 -6.96 9.89 3.13
N ASP A 62 -7.76 9.03 3.77
CA ASP A 62 -8.93 8.37 3.15
C ASP A 62 -9.93 9.36 2.54
N ALA A 63 -10.10 10.53 3.15
CA ALA A 63 -11.03 11.55 2.66
C ALA A 63 -10.57 12.21 1.35
N ILE A 64 -9.28 12.15 1.03
CA ILE A 64 -8.66 12.89 -0.06
C ILE A 64 -8.08 11.95 -1.13
N GLU A 65 -7.80 10.68 -0.81
CA GLU A 65 -7.06 9.75 -1.68
C GLU A 65 -7.69 9.48 -3.05
N HIS A 66 -9.00 9.71 -3.20
CA HIS A 66 -9.72 9.54 -4.46
C HIS A 66 -9.61 10.74 -5.42
N VAL A 67 -9.02 11.86 -5.00
CA VAL A 67 -8.91 13.11 -5.78
C VAL A 67 -7.48 13.32 -6.30
N LEU A 68 -6.63 12.30 -6.18
CA LEU A 68 -5.20 12.42 -6.45
C LEU A 68 -4.90 12.25 -7.93
N GLU A 69 -4.62 13.37 -8.59
CA GLU A 69 -4.10 13.38 -9.94
C GLU A 69 -2.65 12.84 -9.96
N PRO A 70 -2.26 12.09 -11.02
CA PRO A 70 -0.90 11.56 -11.14
C PRO A 70 0.20 12.61 -10.99
N GLU A 71 -0.03 13.83 -11.46
CA GLU A 71 0.89 14.96 -11.39
C GLU A 71 1.14 15.39 -9.94
N LEU A 72 0.12 15.32 -9.08
CA LEU A 72 0.24 15.64 -7.66
C LEU A 72 1.05 14.56 -6.94
N ILE A 73 0.86 13.28 -7.28
CA ILE A 73 1.67 12.18 -6.75
C ILE A 73 3.14 12.39 -7.11
N ALA A 74 3.45 12.69 -8.36
CA ALA A 74 4.83 12.93 -8.80
C ALA A 74 5.50 14.08 -8.03
N ARG A 75 4.75 15.14 -7.73
CA ARG A 75 5.24 16.25 -6.90
C ARG A 75 5.47 15.84 -5.45
N LEU A 76 4.59 15.01 -4.88
CA LEU A 76 4.77 14.48 -3.52
C LEU A 76 5.97 13.54 -3.45
N GLU A 77 6.18 12.69 -4.44
CA GLU A 77 7.37 11.84 -4.56
C GLU A 77 8.64 12.70 -4.62
N GLU A 78 8.65 13.74 -5.45
CA GLU A 78 9.80 14.66 -5.53
C GLU A 78 10.03 15.38 -4.19
N LEU A 79 8.97 15.88 -3.54
CA LEU A 79 9.08 16.60 -2.28
C LEU A 79 9.58 15.71 -1.13
N LEU A 80 9.04 14.49 -1.03
CA LEU A 80 9.17 13.64 0.17
C LEU A 80 10.23 12.54 0.02
N LEU A 81 10.48 12.05 -1.20
CA LEU A 81 11.36 10.92 -1.48
C LEU A 81 12.68 11.32 -2.16
N GLN A 82 12.98 12.62 -2.25
CA GLN A 82 14.23 13.15 -2.83
C GLN A 82 15.52 12.48 -2.30
N ARG A 83 15.51 11.96 -1.06
CA ARG A 83 16.62 11.17 -0.48
C ARG A 83 16.44 9.66 -0.54
N GLN A 84 15.24 9.16 -0.78
CA GLN A 84 14.92 7.74 -0.88
C GLN A 84 14.92 7.34 -2.36
N ARG A 85 16.13 7.18 -2.92
CA ARG A 85 16.30 6.69 -4.29
C ARG A 85 15.91 5.21 -4.37
N GLY A 86 14.67 4.96 -4.76
CA GLY A 86 14.11 3.63 -4.96
C GLY A 86 12.64 3.66 -4.61
N SER A 87 11.82 2.96 -5.39
CA SER A 87 10.37 2.80 -5.23
C SER A 87 10.00 2.13 -3.91
N ALA A 88 10.32 2.75 -2.77
CA ALA A 88 10.02 2.28 -1.45
C ALA A 88 8.75 2.98 -0.98
N ILE A 89 7.69 2.19 -0.81
CA ILE A 89 6.49 2.62 -0.09
C ILE A 89 6.92 3.21 1.26
N PRO A 90 6.55 4.47 1.58
CA PRO A 90 6.92 5.06 2.86
C PRO A 90 6.41 4.20 4.01
N ALA A 91 7.18 4.16 5.11
CA ALA A 91 6.78 3.39 6.28
C ALA A 91 5.46 3.90 6.86
N SER A 92 4.62 2.96 7.31
CA SER A 92 3.40 3.29 8.04
C SER A 92 3.74 4.09 9.30
N PRO A 93 3.04 5.23 9.56
CA PRO A 93 3.15 5.94 10.84
C PRO A 93 2.43 5.18 11.97
N HIS A 94 1.61 4.18 11.63
CA HIS A 94 0.89 3.33 12.57
C HIS A 94 1.66 2.05 12.88
N GLU A 95 1.62 1.62 14.15
CA GLU A 95 2.11 0.30 14.55
C GLU A 95 1.37 -0.79 13.79
N MET A 96 2.09 -1.51 12.92
CA MET A 96 1.55 -2.67 12.23
C MET A 96 1.45 -3.82 13.24
N ALA A 97 0.23 -4.21 13.62
CA ALA A 97 -0.01 -5.43 14.36
C ALA A 97 0.34 -6.65 13.49
N GLY A 98 1.62 -7.01 13.42
CA GLY A 98 2.08 -8.17 12.64
C GLY A 98 3.51 -8.09 12.10
N ALA A 99 4.51 -7.94 12.96
CA ALA A 99 5.92 -8.12 12.61
C ALA A 99 6.30 -9.58 12.20
N ALA A 100 5.33 -10.50 12.07
CA ALA A 100 5.58 -11.92 11.80
C ALA A 100 5.56 -12.33 10.31
N VAL A 101 5.10 -11.47 9.38
CA VAL A 101 4.96 -11.86 7.97
C VAL A 101 6.25 -11.66 7.15
N GLN A 102 7.23 -10.91 7.65
CA GLN A 102 8.50 -10.68 6.94
C GLN A 102 9.43 -11.91 6.88
N GLN A 103 9.16 -12.98 7.63
CA GLN A 103 9.99 -14.20 7.62
C GLN A 103 9.64 -15.20 6.50
N SER A 104 8.48 -15.11 5.83
CA SER A 104 8.08 -16.11 4.83
C SER A 104 8.57 -15.82 3.40
N VAL A 105 8.86 -14.55 3.06
CA VAL A 105 9.35 -14.20 1.71
C VAL A 105 10.85 -14.49 1.54
N ALA A 106 11.64 -14.38 2.62
CA ALA A 106 13.06 -14.74 2.60
C ALA A 106 13.28 -16.26 2.44
N ALA A 107 12.42 -17.09 3.04
CA ALA A 107 12.55 -18.55 3.01
C ALA A 107 12.38 -19.14 1.60
N VAL A 108 11.57 -18.52 0.73
CA VAL A 108 11.34 -19.00 -0.65
C VAL A 108 12.53 -18.72 -1.58
N GLN A 109 13.38 -17.73 -1.26
CA GLN A 109 14.51 -17.35 -2.10
C GLN A 109 15.77 -18.21 -1.88
N GLU A 110 15.90 -18.84 -0.71
CA GLU A 110 17.07 -19.67 -0.37
C GLU A 110 16.95 -21.12 -0.86
N GLU A 111 15.73 -21.61 -1.06
CA GLU A 111 15.45 -22.97 -1.56
C GLU A 111 15.61 -23.12 -3.07
N ARG A 112 15.72 -22.00 -3.82
CA ARG A 112 16.00 -22.00 -5.27
C ARG A 112 17.48 -21.87 -5.63
N ARG A 113 18.36 -21.83 -4.64
CA ARG A 113 19.81 -21.70 -4.83
C ARG A 113 20.60 -22.97 -4.46
N LYS A 114 19.91 -24.08 -4.25
CA LYS A 114 20.47 -25.44 -4.23
C LYS A 114 19.91 -26.22 -5.40
#